data_AF-A0A6G6WX53-F1
#
_entry.id   AF-A0A6G6WX53-F1
#
_cell.length_a   1.000
_cell.length_b   1.000
_cell.length_c   1.000
_cell.angle_alpha   90.00
_cell.angle_beta   90.00
_cell.angle_gamma   90.00
#
_symmetry.space_group_name_H-M   'P 1'
#
loop_
_entity.id
_entity.type
_entity.pdbx_description
1 polymer ?
#
loop_
_entity_poly.entity_id
_entity_poly.type
_entity_poly.pdbx_seq_one_letter_code
_entity_poly.pdbx_strand_id
1 'polypeptide(L)'
;MDTLRSYLDFPFTLDEQGRSAATGSDDHIRDMIALVLFTSPGERANRPEFGCGVKQLVFAPLSDALAAATEQLIHGALIRWLDPVISLEKVETTADDATLEIRISYVRRETGEQRVEVFRHPVPV
;
A
#
# COMPACT_ATOMS: atom_id res chain seq x y z
N MET A 1 -16.79 -16.65 -10.51
CA MET A 1 -17.33 -15.58 -11.36
C MET A 1 -17.92 -14.55 -10.41
N ASP A 2 -17.06 -13.67 -9.90
CA ASP A 2 -17.41 -12.63 -8.93
C ASP A 2 -17.89 -11.40 -9.71
N THR A 3 -19.20 -11.26 -9.90
CA THR A 3 -19.78 -10.37 -10.92
C THR A 3 -20.57 -9.18 -10.38
N LEU A 4 -20.44 -8.76 -9.11
CA LEU A 4 -21.27 -7.64 -8.61
C LEU A 4 -20.60 -6.61 -7.68
N ARG A 5 -19.33 -6.72 -7.29
CA ARG A 5 -18.65 -5.65 -6.55
C ARG A 5 -17.60 -4.95 -7.41
N SER A 6 -17.92 -3.73 -7.82
CA SER A 6 -16.99 -2.81 -8.45
C SER A 6 -16.63 -1.70 -7.46
N TYR A 7 -15.34 -1.48 -7.25
CA TYR A 7 -14.82 -0.41 -6.40
C TYR A 7 -14.40 0.78 -7.26
N LEU A 8 -14.21 1.96 -6.65
CA LEU A 8 -13.57 3.07 -7.36
C LEU A 8 -12.08 2.78 -7.51
N ASP A 9 -11.56 3.04 -8.70
CA ASP A 9 -10.14 2.85 -9.02
C ASP A 9 -9.25 3.91 -8.36
N PHE A 10 -8.01 3.53 -8.04
CA PHE A 10 -6.99 4.44 -7.56
C PHE A 10 -5.68 4.29 -8.37
N PRO A 11 -5.08 5.38 -8.88
CA PRO A 11 -5.55 6.77 -8.80
C PRO A 11 -6.89 6.99 -9.49
N PHE A 12 -7.65 7.99 -9.02
CA PHE A 12 -8.95 8.30 -9.61
C PHE A 12 -8.79 8.69 -11.09
N THR A 13 -9.50 7.98 -11.96
CA THR A 13 -9.56 8.24 -13.40
C THR A 13 -10.99 8.12 -13.91
N LEU A 14 -11.23 8.54 -15.16
CA LEU A 14 -12.49 8.30 -15.87
C LEU A 14 -12.34 7.09 -16.81
N ASP A 15 -13.40 6.31 -16.95
CA ASP A 15 -13.49 5.23 -17.94
C ASP A 15 -13.66 5.79 -19.37
N GLU A 16 -13.62 4.91 -20.37
CA GLU A 16 -13.78 5.28 -21.79
C GLU A 16 -15.15 5.92 -22.10
N GLN A 17 -16.14 5.77 -21.22
CA GLN A 17 -17.47 6.35 -21.34
C GLN A 17 -17.64 7.64 -20.52
N GLY A 18 -16.56 8.14 -19.89
CA GLY A 18 -16.55 9.35 -19.08
C GLY A 18 -17.17 9.21 -17.69
N ARG A 19 -17.37 7.97 -17.21
CA ARG A 19 -17.80 7.69 -15.83
C ARG A 19 -16.59 7.50 -14.93
N SER A 20 -16.78 7.44 -13.61
CA SER A 20 -15.70 7.06 -12.70
C SER A 20 -15.18 5.67 -13.06
N ALA A 21 -13.86 5.54 -13.22
CA ALA A 21 -13.22 4.25 -13.41
C ALA A 21 -13.47 3.36 -12.19
N ALA A 22 -13.70 2.08 -12.48
CA ALA A 22 -13.99 1.09 -11.48
C ALA A 22 -13.01 -0.09 -11.58
N THR A 23 -12.75 -0.71 -10.45
CA THR A 23 -11.78 -1.79 -10.32
C THR A 23 -12.35 -2.99 -9.58
N GLY A 24 -11.72 -4.15 -9.76
CA GLY A 24 -12.11 -5.42 -9.12
C GLY A 24 -11.66 -5.50 -7.66
N SER A 25 -12.09 -6.54 -6.94
CA SER A 25 -11.71 -6.76 -5.53
C SER A 25 -10.19 -6.85 -5.32
N ASP A 26 -9.48 -7.52 -6.24
CA ASP A 26 -8.04 -7.73 -6.14
C ASP A 26 -7.27 -6.41 -6.25
N ASP A 27 -7.54 -5.66 -7.32
CA ASP A 27 -6.93 -4.36 -7.57
C ASP A 27 -7.36 -3.35 -6.49
N HIS A 28 -8.59 -3.43 -5.99
CA HIS A 28 -9.03 -2.59 -4.88
C HIS A 28 -8.19 -2.81 -3.60
N ILE A 29 -7.79 -4.05 -3.31
CA ILE A 29 -6.90 -4.34 -2.17
C ILE A 29 -5.52 -3.71 -2.42
N ARG A 30 -4.99 -3.83 -3.65
CA ARG A 30 -3.73 -3.17 -4.04
C ARG A 30 -3.81 -1.65 -3.86
N ASP A 31 -4.94 -1.04 -4.22
CA ASP A 31 -5.23 0.38 -4.03
C ASP A 31 -5.29 0.79 -2.56
N MET A 32 -5.96 -0.01 -1.73
CA MET A 32 -6.02 0.21 -0.29
C MET A 32 -4.62 0.19 0.34
N ILE A 33 -3.77 -0.76 -0.08
CA ILE A 33 -2.37 -0.83 0.36
C ILE A 33 -1.61 0.42 -0.09
N ALA A 34 -1.72 0.82 -1.34
CA ALA A 34 -1.08 2.04 -1.86
C ALA A 34 -1.49 3.29 -1.07
N LEU A 35 -2.78 3.43 -0.76
CA LEU A 35 -3.30 4.53 0.06
C LEU A 35 -2.71 4.54 1.47
N VAL A 36 -2.55 3.37 2.11
CA VAL A 36 -1.89 3.30 3.43
C VAL A 36 -0.42 3.70 3.31
N LEU A 37 0.33 3.12 2.37
CA LEU A 37 1.78 3.35 2.22
C LEU A 37 2.11 4.81 1.92
N PHE A 38 1.37 5.42 0.99
CA PHE A 38 1.72 6.71 0.41
C PHE A 38 0.94 7.90 0.98
N THR A 39 0.15 7.67 2.03
CA THR A 39 -0.42 8.76 2.83
C THR A 39 0.44 8.95 4.08
N SER A 40 0.80 10.19 4.38
CA SER A 40 1.46 10.54 5.63
C SER A 40 0.42 10.83 6.72
N PRO A 41 0.64 10.41 7.98
CA PRO A 41 -0.20 10.87 9.09
C PRO A 41 -0.35 12.39 9.09
N GLY A 42 -1.58 12.87 9.28
CA GLY A 42 -1.96 14.27 9.20
C GLY A 42 -2.54 14.71 7.85
N GLU A 43 -2.31 13.97 6.76
CA GLU A 43 -2.79 14.36 5.43
C GLU A 43 -4.33 14.23 5.28
N ARG A 44 -4.96 13.28 5.98
CA ARG A 44 -6.42 13.08 5.89
C ARG A 44 -7.16 13.84 6.98
N ALA A 45 -7.97 14.82 6.56
CA ALA A 45 -8.94 15.47 7.42
C ALA A 45 -9.84 14.42 8.11
N ASN A 46 -10.10 14.60 9.41
CA ASN A 46 -10.86 13.69 10.27
C ASN A 46 -10.27 12.27 10.44
N ARG A 47 -9.09 11.98 9.88
CA ARG A 47 -8.32 10.75 10.13
C ARG A 47 -6.81 11.06 10.20
N PRO A 48 -6.37 11.89 11.15
CA PRO A 48 -4.97 12.32 11.23
C PRO A 48 -4.00 11.15 11.44
N GLU A 49 -4.45 10.05 12.03
CA GLU A 49 -3.63 8.86 12.26
C GLU A 49 -3.46 7.95 11.03
N PHE A 50 -4.23 8.17 9.96
CA PHE A 50 -4.23 7.29 8.80
C PHE A 50 -2.96 7.48 7.96
N GLY A 51 -2.43 6.36 7.49
CA GLY A 51 -1.25 6.31 6.64
C GLY A 51 -0.07 5.64 7.31
N CYS A 52 1.06 5.72 6.62
CA CYS A 52 2.33 5.08 6.95
C CYS A 52 3.46 6.11 6.94
N GLY A 53 3.40 7.11 6.05
CA GLY A 53 4.42 8.15 5.98
C GLY A 53 5.77 7.66 5.43
N VAL A 54 5.79 6.58 4.63
CA VAL A 54 7.03 6.01 4.04
C VAL A 54 7.83 7.06 3.26
N LYS A 55 7.16 8.08 2.70
CA LYS A 55 7.77 9.22 2.02
C LYS A 55 8.78 10.01 2.87
N GLN A 56 8.70 9.92 4.20
CA GLN A 56 9.63 10.60 5.10
C GLN A 56 10.90 9.77 5.38
N LEU A 57 10.85 8.46 5.12
CA LEU A 57 11.93 7.52 5.41
C LEU A 57 12.93 7.38 4.26
N VAL A 58 12.55 7.77 3.04
CA VAL A 58 13.40 7.73 1.83
C VAL A 58 14.63 8.64 1.91
N PHE A 59 14.71 9.56 2.88
CA PHE A 59 15.82 10.52 3.00
C PHE A 59 17.00 10.06 3.86
N ALA A 60 16.90 8.90 4.53
CA ALA A 60 17.98 8.40 5.37
C ALA A 60 18.81 7.35 4.61
N PRO A 61 20.15 7.28 4.81
CA PRO A 61 20.96 6.24 4.21
C PRO A 61 20.35 4.89 4.57
N LEU A 62 19.96 4.09 3.56
CA LEU A 62 19.32 2.80 3.79
C LEU A 62 20.33 1.77 4.32
N SER A 63 20.70 1.96 5.60
CA SER A 63 21.32 0.93 6.41
C SER A 63 20.31 -0.19 6.67
N ASP A 64 20.80 -1.41 6.91
CA ASP A 64 19.97 -2.55 7.27
C ASP A 64 19.02 -2.25 8.45
N ALA A 65 19.49 -1.44 9.41
CA ALA A 65 18.70 -1.01 10.56
C ALA A 65 17.51 -0.12 10.15
N LEU A 66 17.71 0.79 9.18
CA LEU A 66 16.63 1.63 8.67
C LEU A 66 15.64 0.82 7.82
N ALA A 67 16.13 -0.11 7.00
CA ALA A 67 15.28 -1.01 6.22
C ALA A 67 14.35 -1.81 7.16
N ALA A 68 14.92 -2.44 8.19
CA ALA A 68 14.14 -3.18 9.19
C ALA A 68 13.13 -2.28 9.91
N ALA A 69 13.52 -1.05 10.29
CA ALA A 69 12.59 -0.09 10.91
C ALA A 69 11.44 0.30 9.97
N THR A 70 11.74 0.48 8.68
CA THR A 70 10.74 0.80 7.64
C THR A 70 9.77 -0.36 7.45
N GLU A 71 10.27 -1.60 7.39
CA GLU A 71 9.46 -2.81 7.32
C GLU A 71 8.51 -2.93 8.51
N GLN A 72 8.99 -2.71 9.73
CA GLN A 72 8.16 -2.75 10.95
C GLN A 72 7.09 -1.65 10.94
N LEU A 73 7.44 -0.45 10.48
CA LEU A 73 6.51 0.67 10.38
C LEU A 73 5.39 0.37 9.37
N ILE A 74 5.75 -0.15 8.19
CA ILE A 74 4.79 -0.58 7.16
C ILE A 74 3.92 -1.72 7.68
N HIS A 75 4.52 -2.72 8.32
CA HIS A 75 3.81 -3.86 8.87
C HIS A 75 2.76 -3.43 9.90
N GLY A 76 3.13 -2.54 10.84
CA GLY A 76 2.22 -1.99 11.82
C GLY A 76 1.07 -1.18 11.21
N ALA A 77 1.35 -0.36 10.19
CA ALA A 77 0.33 0.44 9.51
C ALA A 77 -0.66 -0.45 8.74
N LEU A 78 -0.18 -1.46 8.01
CA LEU A 78 -1.03 -2.37 7.26
C LEU A 78 -1.90 -3.23 8.18
N ILE A 79 -1.39 -3.73 9.30
CA ILE A 79 -2.22 -4.42 10.30
C ILE A 79 -3.27 -3.46 10.86
N ARG A 80 -2.86 -2.26 11.30
CA ARG A 80 -3.78 -1.28 11.91
C ARG A 80 -4.98 -0.96 11.02
N TRP A 81 -4.76 -0.84 9.71
CA TRP A 81 -5.77 -0.34 8.78
C TRP A 81 -6.43 -1.42 7.92
N LEU A 82 -5.73 -2.52 7.62
CA LEU A 82 -6.14 -3.53 6.65
C LEU A 82 -6.24 -4.95 7.22
N ASP A 83 -6.01 -5.17 8.53
CA ASP A 83 -6.19 -6.49 9.14
C ASP A 83 -7.56 -7.13 8.82
N PRO A 84 -8.70 -6.41 8.75
CA PRO A 84 -9.97 -7.05 8.38
C PRO A 84 -10.04 -7.59 6.94
N VAL A 85 -9.13 -7.16 6.05
CA VAL A 85 -9.17 -7.45 4.60
C VAL A 85 -8.07 -8.42 4.19
N ILE A 86 -6.87 -8.27 4.77
CA ILE A 86 -5.70 -9.10 4.47
C ILE A 86 -5.10 -9.66 5.76
N SER A 87 -4.56 -10.87 5.68
CA SER A 87 -3.64 -11.43 6.66
C SER A 87 -2.23 -11.19 6.14
N LEU A 88 -1.54 -10.20 6.70
CA LEU A 88 -0.19 -9.84 6.29
C LEU A 88 0.80 -10.96 6.68
N GLU A 89 1.61 -11.41 5.72
CA GLU A 89 2.61 -12.46 5.94
C GLU A 89 4.03 -11.89 5.98
N LYS A 90 4.36 -10.97 5.07
CA LYS A 90 5.72 -10.41 4.97
C LYS A 90 5.71 -9.01 4.39
N VAL A 91 6.62 -8.17 4.89
CA VAL A 91 7.02 -6.91 4.29
C VAL A 91 8.53 -6.95 4.09
N GLU A 92 8.99 -6.61 2.90
CA GLU A 92 10.41 -6.47 2.58
C GLU A 92 10.64 -5.14 1.89
N THR A 93 11.72 -4.46 2.25
CA THR A 93 12.13 -3.22 1.60
C THR A 93 13.52 -3.34 1.00
N THR A 94 13.71 -2.73 -0.16
CA THR A 94 15.03 -2.67 -0.82
C THR A 94 15.19 -1.27 -1.40
N ALA A 95 16.31 -0.61 -1.10
CA ALA A 95 16.73 0.58 -1.82
C ALA A 95 17.59 0.18 -3.01
N ASP A 96 17.23 0.70 -4.18
CA ASP A 96 18.04 0.66 -5.39
C ASP A 96 18.22 2.09 -5.89
N ASP A 97 19.44 2.61 -5.76
CA ASP A 97 19.80 3.99 -6.08
C ASP A 97 18.82 5.01 -5.47
N ALA A 98 18.01 5.68 -6.31
CA ALA A 98 17.01 6.65 -5.90
C ALA A 98 15.58 6.07 -5.83
N THR A 99 15.40 4.76 -5.63
CA THR A 99 14.07 4.13 -5.55
C THR A 99 13.97 3.19 -4.36
N LEU A 100 12.88 3.32 -3.60
CA LEU A 100 12.48 2.34 -2.60
C LEU A 100 11.49 1.35 -3.22
N GLU A 101 11.86 0.07 -3.24
CA GLU A 101 10.96 -1.04 -3.55
C GLU A 101 10.40 -1.63 -2.24
N ILE A 102 9.09 -1.82 -2.20
CA ILE A 102 8.35 -2.40 -1.08
C ILE A 102 7.61 -3.62 -1.61
N ARG A 103 7.95 -4.80 -1.11
CA ARG A 103 7.26 -6.06 -1.42
C ARG A 103 6.40 -6.48 -0.24
N ILE A 104 5.13 -6.77 -0.52
CA ILE A 104 4.13 -7.14 0.49
C ILE A 104 3.52 -8.48 0.10
N SER A 105 3.72 -9.49 0.96
CA SER A 105 3.08 -10.80 0.84
C SER A 105 1.94 -10.90 1.83
N TYR A 106 0.76 -11.32 1.37
CA TYR A 106 -0.42 -11.44 2.22
C TYR A 106 -1.40 -12.50 1.71
N VAL A 107 -2.27 -12.97 2.62
CA VAL A 107 -3.44 -13.78 2.29
C VAL A 107 -4.68 -12.89 2.27
N ARG A 108 -5.50 -12.97 1.23
CA ARG A 108 -6.82 -12.33 1.22
C ARG A 108 -7.72 -13.05 2.20
N ARG A 109 -8.30 -12.34 3.17
CA ARG A 109 -9.17 -12.97 4.18
C ARG A 109 -10.46 -13.53 3.60
N GLU A 110 -10.99 -12.90 2.55
CA GLU A 110 -12.22 -13.33 1.90
C GLU A 110 -12.05 -14.66 1.14
N THR A 111 -10.93 -14.81 0.42
CA THR A 111 -10.75 -15.94 -0.52
C THR A 111 -9.73 -16.98 -0.04
N GLY A 112 -8.89 -16.66 0.94
CA GLY A 112 -7.76 -17.49 1.37
C GLY A 112 -6.59 -17.49 0.38
N GLU A 113 -6.64 -16.67 -0.66
CA GLU A 113 -5.65 -16.61 -1.72
C GLU A 113 -4.39 -15.86 -1.27
N GLN A 114 -3.21 -16.42 -1.53
CA GLN A 114 -1.92 -15.76 -1.34
C GLN A 114 -1.60 -14.82 -2.50
N ARG A 115 -1.16 -13.61 -2.19
CA ARG A 115 -0.77 -12.58 -3.15
C ARG A 115 0.53 -11.92 -2.73
N VAL A 116 1.26 -11.43 -3.73
CA VAL A 116 2.46 -10.63 -3.56
C VAL A 116 2.32 -9.39 -4.41
N GLU A 117 2.39 -8.23 -3.77
CA GLU A 117 2.31 -6.94 -4.44
C GLU A 117 3.61 -6.16 -4.26
N VAL A 118 4.06 -5.52 -5.34
CA VAL A 118 5.25 -4.67 -5.34
C VAL A 118 4.85 -3.23 -5.59
N PHE A 119 5.37 -2.34 -4.74
CA PHE A 119 5.21 -0.89 -4.82
C PHE A 119 6.58 -0.23 -4.92
N ARG A 120 6.65 0.86 -5.69
CA ARG A 120 7.88 1.63 -5.87
C ARG A 120 7.61 3.10 -5.61
N HIS A 121 8.53 3.75 -4.92
CA HIS A 121 8.49 5.19 -4.71
C HIS A 121 9.85 5.81 -5.03
N PRO A 122 9.90 6.89 -5.85
CA PRO A 122 11.14 7.62 -6.02
C PRO A 122 11.56 8.25 -4.68
N VAL A 123 12.84 8.13 -4.37
CA VAL A 123 13.54 8.91 -3.34
C VAL A 123 13.81 10.29 -3.96
N PRO A 124 13.38 11.40 -3.35
CA PRO A 124 13.73 12.71 -3.86
C PRO A 124 15.24 12.92 -3.77
N VAL A 125 15.87 13.28 -4.89
CA VAL A 125 17.31 13.62 -4.99
C VAL A 125 17.64 14.96 -4.36
#